data_AF-A0A3S5AHW3-F1
#
_entry.id   AF-A0A3S5AHW3-F1
#
_cell.length_a   1.000
_cell.length_b   1.000
_cell.length_c   1.000
_cell.angle_alpha   90.00
_cell.angle_beta   90.00
_cell.angle_gamma   90.00
#
_symmetry.space_group_name_H-M   'P 1'
#
loop_
_entity.id
_entity.type
_entity.pdbx_description
1 polymer ?
#
loop_
_entity_poly.entity_id
_entity_poly.type
_entity_poly.pdbx_seq_one_letter_code
_entity_poly.pdbx_strand_id
1 'polypeptide(L)'
;MRIVHSGWSKVVTHPIFAAVNFAGSIIIVYFTPLFGVMLRYHIGHEFMMIHFTLTGYIFMLVLIGIDPIPHRPEYPMRLIMLIATLGYHAFVGISIMNSKALLEASWFGNLGRTWGLSALDDQKMGGALMWGIGEIPTMIVAIAVGFQWSMADKKLAARIDRQADRDGDAELNAYNEMFERLHEEDARHDS
;
A
#
# COMPACT_ATOMS: atom_id res chain seq x y z
N MET A 1 4.94 -24.95 -3.70
CA MET A 1 4.58 -24.35 -2.39
C MET A 1 5.75 -24.06 -1.43
N ARG A 2 7.03 -24.33 -1.75
CA ARG A 2 8.17 -24.07 -0.82
C ARG A 2 8.63 -22.60 -0.73
N ILE A 3 8.35 -21.76 -1.74
CA ILE A 3 8.86 -20.37 -1.79
C ILE A 3 8.06 -19.45 -0.84
N VAL A 4 6.76 -19.69 -0.70
CA VAL A 4 5.83 -18.85 0.08
C VAL A 4 6.07 -18.90 1.60
N HIS A 5 6.73 -19.96 2.08
CA HIS A 5 7.07 -20.14 3.50
C HIS A 5 8.53 -19.83 3.83
N SER A 6 9.32 -19.38 2.84
CA SER A 6 10.71 -18.99 3.06
C SER A 6 10.81 -17.75 3.95
N GLY A 7 11.92 -17.61 4.69
CA GLY A 7 12.20 -16.39 5.47
C GLY A 7 12.21 -15.13 4.59
N TRP A 8 12.67 -15.28 3.34
CA TRP A 8 12.60 -14.22 2.32
C TRP A 8 11.16 -13.77 2.06
N SER A 9 10.24 -14.70 1.84
CA SER A 9 8.81 -14.38 1.63
C SER A 9 8.23 -13.60 2.81
N LYS A 10 8.58 -13.96 4.05
CA LYS A 10 8.08 -13.27 5.26
C LYS A 10 8.47 -11.79 5.31
N VAL A 11 9.68 -11.47 4.83
CA VAL A 11 10.18 -10.09 4.80
C VAL A 11 9.54 -9.32 3.67
N VAL A 12 9.60 -9.84 2.44
CA VAL A 12 9.15 -9.08 1.26
C VAL A 12 7.64 -8.86 1.24
N THR A 13 6.86 -9.80 1.79
CA THR A 13 5.39 -9.63 1.92
C THR A 13 4.99 -9.00 3.25
N HIS A 14 5.94 -8.50 4.06
CA HIS A 14 5.58 -7.78 5.28
C HIS A 14 4.97 -6.41 4.89
N PRO A 15 3.83 -6.00 5.48
CA PRO A 15 3.14 -4.78 5.08
C PRO A 15 4.02 -3.52 5.12
N ILE A 16 4.78 -3.36 6.20
CA ILE A 16 5.72 -2.24 6.37
C ILE A 16 6.82 -2.30 5.31
N PHE A 17 7.38 -3.48 5.04
CA PHE A 17 8.41 -3.61 4.01
C PHE A 17 7.87 -3.25 2.64
N ALA A 18 6.67 -3.73 2.28
CA ALA A 18 6.06 -3.43 0.99
C ALA A 18 5.83 -1.91 0.81
N ALA A 19 5.32 -1.23 1.83
CA ALA A 19 5.11 0.21 1.81
C ALA A 19 6.43 1.01 1.75
N VAL A 20 7.43 0.64 2.57
CA VAL A 20 8.74 1.29 2.59
C VAL A 20 9.50 1.04 1.29
N ASN A 21 9.45 -0.18 0.75
CA ASN A 21 10.07 -0.52 -0.53
C ASN A 21 9.42 0.28 -1.66
N PHE A 22 8.08 0.41 -1.67
CA PHE A 22 7.39 1.27 -2.63
C PHE A 22 7.85 2.73 -2.52
N ALA A 23 7.75 3.32 -1.34
CA ALA A 23 8.03 4.74 -1.16
C ALA A 23 9.52 5.07 -1.31
N GLY A 24 10.37 4.33 -0.60
CA GLY A 24 11.81 4.53 -0.55
C GLY A 24 12.49 4.32 -1.90
N SER A 25 12.05 3.32 -2.68
CA SER A 25 12.64 3.07 -4.00
C SER A 25 12.45 4.23 -4.96
N ILE A 26 11.31 4.93 -4.91
CA ILE A 26 11.07 6.11 -5.73
C ILE A 26 12.09 7.21 -5.40
N ILE A 27 12.31 7.51 -4.10
CA ILE A 27 13.31 8.52 -3.70
C ILE A 27 14.72 8.09 -4.09
N ILE A 28 15.09 6.86 -3.76
CA ILE A 28 16.44 6.35 -3.99
C ILE A 28 16.76 6.34 -5.48
N VAL A 29 15.85 5.86 -6.32
CA VAL A 29 16.11 5.81 -7.76
C VAL A 29 16.13 7.22 -8.33
N TYR A 30 15.06 8.00 -8.20
CA TYR A 30 14.88 9.25 -8.97
C TYR A 30 15.63 10.46 -8.43
N PHE A 31 15.96 10.49 -7.14
CA PHE A 31 16.56 11.67 -6.49
C PHE A 31 18.01 11.47 -6.05
N THR A 32 18.65 10.39 -6.52
CA THR A 32 20.08 10.15 -6.34
C THR A 32 20.76 9.94 -7.69
N PRO A 33 22.11 9.92 -7.75
CA PRO A 33 22.84 9.63 -9.00
C PRO A 33 22.51 8.26 -9.62
N LEU A 34 21.79 7.38 -8.90
CA LEU A 34 21.36 6.08 -9.39
C LEU A 34 20.49 6.19 -10.65
N PHE A 35 19.63 7.22 -10.75
CA PHE A 35 18.80 7.43 -11.93
C PHE A 35 19.64 7.58 -13.19
N GLY A 36 20.62 8.48 -13.18
CA GLY A 36 21.53 8.70 -14.31
C GLY A 36 22.32 7.44 -14.69
N VAL A 37 22.71 6.61 -13.72
CA VAL A 37 23.35 5.31 -14.00
C VAL A 37 22.36 4.38 -14.71
N MET A 38 21.13 4.26 -14.21
CA MET A 38 20.10 3.40 -14.80
C MET A 38 19.69 3.86 -16.20
N LEU A 39 19.70 5.17 -16.50
CA LEU A 39 19.44 5.70 -17.84
C LEU A 39 20.57 5.40 -18.82
N ARG A 40 21.83 5.40 -18.37
CA ARG A 40 23.00 5.22 -19.26
C ARG A 40 23.26 3.77 -19.61
N TYR A 41 22.99 2.85 -18.69
CA TYR A 41 23.26 1.42 -18.89
C TYR A 41 21.96 0.65 -19.09
N HIS A 42 21.85 -0.08 -20.20
CA HIS A 42 20.66 -0.89 -20.51
C HIS A 42 20.29 -1.85 -19.38
N ILE A 43 21.27 -2.54 -18.78
CA ILE A 43 21.03 -3.44 -17.63
C ILE A 43 20.46 -2.70 -16.42
N GLY A 44 20.85 -1.44 -16.21
CA GLY A 44 20.31 -0.60 -15.13
C GLY A 44 18.87 -0.19 -15.40
N HIS A 45 18.54 0.14 -16.65
CA HIS A 45 17.18 0.43 -17.07
C HIS A 45 16.25 -0.79 -16.91
N GLU A 46 16.69 -1.98 -17.37
CA GLU A 46 15.92 -3.21 -17.20
C GLU A 46 15.72 -3.57 -15.73
N PHE A 47 16.77 -3.40 -14.91
CA PHE A 47 16.66 -3.58 -13.46
C PHE A 47 15.61 -2.63 -12.85
N MET A 48 15.59 -1.37 -13.26
CA MET A 48 14.60 -0.38 -12.80
C MET A 48 13.17 -0.86 -13.12
N MET A 49 12.93 -1.32 -14.35
CA MET A 49 11.61 -1.80 -14.79
C MET A 49 11.16 -3.03 -14.00
N ILE A 50 12.05 -4.01 -13.84
CA ILE A 50 11.77 -5.23 -13.05
C ILE A 50 11.49 -4.86 -11.59
N HIS A 51 12.33 -4.01 -10.99
CA HIS A 51 12.21 -3.61 -9.59
C HIS A 51 10.87 -2.93 -9.29
N PHE A 52 10.47 -1.93 -10.09
CA PHE A 52 9.21 -1.22 -9.85
C PHE A 52 7.99 -2.10 -10.15
N THR A 53 8.09 -2.99 -11.14
CA THR A 53 7.03 -3.97 -11.42
C THR A 53 6.87 -4.95 -10.26
N LEU A 54 7.97 -5.52 -9.73
CA LEU A 54 7.94 -6.40 -8.58
C LEU A 54 7.46 -5.68 -7.32
N THR A 55 7.88 -4.44 -7.13
CA THR A 55 7.44 -3.60 -6.00
C THR A 55 5.93 -3.39 -6.04
N GLY A 56 5.39 -3.01 -7.19
CA GLY A 56 3.93 -2.89 -7.39
C GLY A 56 3.22 -4.23 -7.19
N TYR A 57 3.75 -5.32 -7.75
CA TYR A 57 3.18 -6.66 -7.59
C TYR A 57 3.12 -7.09 -6.12
N ILE A 58 4.21 -6.95 -5.36
CA ILE A 58 4.29 -7.28 -3.94
C ILE A 58 3.29 -6.43 -3.15
N PHE A 59 3.19 -5.13 -3.45
CA PHE A 59 2.23 -4.25 -2.79
C PHE A 59 0.79 -4.71 -3.03
N MET A 60 0.44 -5.05 -4.28
CA MET A 60 -0.89 -5.59 -4.63
C MET A 60 -1.14 -6.96 -3.97
N LEU A 61 -0.13 -7.83 -3.92
CA LEU A 61 -0.21 -9.13 -3.25
C LEU A 61 -0.57 -8.98 -1.77
N VAL A 62 0.04 -8.00 -1.09
CA VAL A 62 -0.22 -7.70 0.33
C VAL A 62 -1.65 -7.19 0.54
N LEU A 63 -2.18 -6.37 -0.38
CA LEU A 63 -3.52 -5.78 -0.24
C LEU A 63 -4.65 -6.73 -0.66
N ILE A 64 -4.57 -7.29 -1.86
CA ILE A 64 -5.69 -8.00 -2.49
C ILE A 64 -5.34 -9.40 -3.02
N GLY A 65 -4.09 -9.84 -2.89
CA GLY A 65 -3.66 -11.14 -3.41
C GLY A 65 -4.49 -12.30 -2.87
N ILE A 66 -4.52 -13.43 -3.56
CA ILE A 66 -5.23 -14.64 -3.10
C ILE A 66 -4.32 -15.59 -2.31
N ASP A 67 -3.01 -15.47 -2.47
CA ASP A 67 -2.03 -16.37 -1.87
C ASP A 67 -1.94 -16.19 -0.35
N PRO A 68 -1.79 -17.29 0.42
CA PRO A 68 -1.59 -17.19 1.85
C PRO A 68 -0.21 -16.59 2.12
N ILE A 69 -0.20 -15.32 2.55
CA ILE A 69 1.02 -14.63 2.99
C ILE A 69 1.10 -14.61 4.53
N PRO A 70 2.30 -14.70 5.12
CA PRO A 70 2.46 -14.83 6.56
C PRO A 70 1.87 -13.68 7.40
N HIS A 71 1.93 -12.44 6.91
CA HIS A 71 1.55 -11.23 7.65
C HIS A 71 0.53 -10.39 6.89
N ARG A 72 -0.59 -11.01 6.48
CA ARG A 72 -1.63 -10.29 5.76
C ARG A 72 -2.29 -9.26 6.69
N PRO A 73 -2.30 -7.97 6.33
CA PRO A 73 -2.91 -6.94 7.17
C PRO A 73 -4.43 -7.09 7.19
N GLU A 74 -5.05 -6.67 8.28
CA GLU A 74 -6.51 -6.56 8.39
C GLU A 74 -7.05 -5.53 7.40
N TYR A 75 -8.34 -5.63 7.06
CA TYR A 75 -8.95 -4.79 6.04
C TYR A 75 -8.81 -3.28 6.30
N PRO A 76 -9.02 -2.76 7.53
CA PRO A 76 -8.81 -1.34 7.81
C PRO A 76 -7.36 -0.91 7.54
N MET A 77 -6.39 -1.74 7.96
CA MET A 77 -4.97 -1.45 7.75
C MET A 77 -4.61 -1.44 6.26
N ARG A 78 -5.21 -2.32 5.44
CA ARG A 78 -5.04 -2.29 3.97
C ARG A 78 -5.48 -0.96 3.36
N LEU A 79 -6.62 -0.42 3.80
CA LEU A 79 -7.11 0.88 3.34
C LEU A 79 -6.19 2.01 3.79
N ILE A 80 -5.74 2.00 5.04
CA ILE A 80 -4.77 2.99 5.55
C ILE A 80 -3.49 2.96 4.73
N MET A 81 -2.93 1.77 4.49
CA MET A 81 -1.74 1.59 3.66
C MET A 81 -1.96 2.12 2.24
N LEU A 82 -3.10 1.80 1.63
CA LEU A 82 -3.44 2.25 0.28
C LEU A 82 -3.53 3.77 0.21
N ILE A 83 -4.22 4.42 1.15
CA ILE A 83 -4.37 5.88 1.22
C ILE A 83 -3.03 6.55 1.48
N ALA A 84 -2.24 6.05 2.44
CA ALA A 84 -0.93 6.60 2.76
C ALA A 84 0.03 6.52 1.57
N THR A 85 0.05 5.37 0.90
CA THR A 85 0.92 5.14 -0.27
C THR A 85 0.45 5.97 -1.48
N LEU A 86 -0.86 6.08 -1.69
CA LEU A 86 -1.45 6.94 -2.72
C LEU A 86 -1.10 8.42 -2.47
N GLY A 87 -1.30 8.91 -1.25
CA GLY A 87 -0.99 10.30 -0.89
C GLY A 87 0.49 10.61 -1.08
N TYR A 88 1.38 9.70 -0.66
CA TYR A 88 2.80 9.80 -0.91
C TYR A 88 3.13 9.83 -2.42
N HIS A 89 2.59 8.90 -3.21
CA HIS A 89 2.82 8.82 -4.64
C HIS A 89 2.33 10.06 -5.39
N ALA A 90 1.12 10.54 -5.05
CA ALA A 90 0.55 11.77 -5.58
C ALA A 90 1.44 12.97 -5.23
N PHE A 91 1.95 13.05 -4.00
CA PHE A 91 2.88 14.10 -3.60
C PHE A 91 4.16 14.10 -4.45
N VAL A 92 4.76 12.94 -4.71
CA VAL A 92 5.94 12.85 -5.58
C VAL A 92 5.60 13.31 -7.00
N GLY A 93 4.48 12.85 -7.57
CA GLY A 93 4.05 13.25 -8.92
C GLY A 93 3.80 14.73 -9.05
N ILE A 94 3.10 15.32 -8.08
CA ILE A 94 2.86 16.75 -8.01
C ILE A 94 4.17 17.52 -7.82
N SER A 95 5.11 16.99 -7.03
CA SER A 95 6.43 17.61 -6.85
C SER A 95 7.23 17.66 -8.16
N ILE A 96 7.26 16.55 -8.91
CA ILE A 96 7.91 16.49 -10.23
C ILE A 96 7.20 17.39 -11.23
N MET A 97 5.86 17.39 -11.24
CA MET A 97 5.01 18.23 -12.08
C MET A 97 5.24 19.73 -11.86
N ASN A 98 5.54 20.13 -10.63
CA ASN A 98 5.81 21.52 -10.27
C ASN A 98 7.30 21.87 -10.23
N SER A 99 8.19 20.91 -10.50
CA SER A 99 9.64 21.15 -10.48
C SER A 99 10.05 22.12 -11.58
N LYS A 100 10.96 23.03 -11.23
CA LYS A 100 11.67 23.89 -12.19
C LYS A 100 13.01 23.30 -12.64
N ALA A 101 13.48 22.28 -11.92
CA ALA A 101 14.72 21.57 -12.21
C ALA A 101 14.41 20.31 -13.02
N LEU A 102 15.13 20.14 -14.12
CA LEU A 102 15.10 18.93 -14.93
C LEU A 102 15.91 17.83 -14.22
N LEU A 103 15.26 16.72 -13.89
CA LEU A 103 15.93 15.50 -13.42
C LEU A 103 16.87 15.04 -14.53
N GLU A 104 18.09 14.66 -14.15
CA GLU A 104 19.12 14.22 -15.10
C GLU A 104 19.28 15.19 -16.30
N ALA A 105 19.40 16.49 -16.01
CA ALA A 105 19.47 17.54 -17.04
C ALA A 105 20.55 17.29 -18.11
N SER A 106 21.69 16.72 -17.72
CA SER A 106 22.77 16.35 -18.65
C SER A 106 22.40 15.23 -19.62
N TRP A 107 21.42 14.39 -19.29
CA TRP A 107 20.91 13.34 -20.15
C TRP A 107 19.74 13.86 -20.98
N PHE A 108 18.65 14.28 -20.33
CA PHE A 108 17.42 14.70 -21.03
C PHE A 108 17.59 15.98 -21.84
N GLY A 109 18.42 16.92 -21.39
CA GLY A 109 18.71 18.16 -22.11
C GLY A 109 19.56 17.96 -23.37
N ASN A 110 20.33 16.86 -23.43
CA ASN A 110 21.24 16.56 -24.53
C ASN A 110 20.67 15.55 -25.54
N LEU A 111 19.40 15.15 -25.41
CA LEU A 111 18.76 14.24 -26.38
C LEU A 111 18.61 14.86 -27.78
N GLY A 112 18.69 16.19 -27.91
CA GLY A 112 18.59 16.88 -29.19
C GLY A 112 17.23 16.70 -29.90
N ARG A 113 16.17 16.31 -29.17
CA ARG A 113 14.83 16.11 -29.76
C ARG A 113 14.28 17.44 -30.28
N THR A 114 13.94 17.48 -31.55
CA THR A 114 13.27 18.62 -32.21
C THR A 114 11.75 18.50 -32.26
N TRP A 115 11.21 17.40 -31.73
CA TRP A 115 9.79 17.07 -31.75
C TRP A 115 9.26 16.85 -30.32
N GLY A 116 7.95 17.07 -30.16
CA GLY A 116 7.27 16.91 -28.88
C GLY A 116 7.52 18.04 -27.89
N LEU A 117 7.26 17.77 -26.61
CA LEU A 117 7.49 18.71 -25.52
C LEU A 117 8.98 18.91 -25.26
N SER A 118 9.31 20.09 -24.71
CA SER A 118 10.63 20.35 -24.13
C SER A 118 10.92 19.33 -23.02
N ALA A 119 12.19 19.05 -22.73
CA ALA A 119 12.54 18.06 -21.69
C ALA A 119 11.92 18.38 -20.33
N LEU A 120 11.83 19.66 -19.96
CA LEU A 120 11.21 20.09 -18.72
C LEU A 120 9.69 19.91 -18.76
N ASP A 121 9.02 20.30 -19.84
CA ASP A 121 7.56 20.15 -19.94
C ASP A 121 7.13 18.68 -20.06
N ASP A 122 7.96 17.85 -20.70
CA ASP A 122 7.80 16.40 -20.78
C ASP A 122 7.92 15.76 -19.39
N GLN A 123 8.89 16.18 -18.56
CA GLN A 123 8.97 15.77 -17.16
C GLN A 123 7.73 16.18 -16.38
N LYS A 124 7.24 17.42 -16.57
CA LYS A 124 6.04 17.89 -15.86
C LYS A 124 4.80 17.09 -16.25
N MET A 125 4.66 16.80 -17.55
CA MET A 125 3.64 15.89 -18.07
C MET A 125 3.79 14.50 -17.46
N GLY A 126 5.01 13.97 -17.35
CA GLY A 126 5.31 12.71 -16.68
C GLY A 126 4.85 12.70 -15.21
N GLY A 127 5.10 13.78 -14.46
CA GLY A 127 4.59 13.95 -13.09
C GLY A 127 3.05 13.96 -13.02
N ALA A 128 2.40 14.66 -13.96
CA ALA A 128 0.95 14.70 -14.06
C ALA A 128 0.35 13.33 -14.40
N LEU A 129 0.95 12.59 -15.34
CA LEU A 129 0.54 11.24 -15.74
C LEU A 129 0.77 10.23 -14.62
N MET A 130 1.91 10.30 -13.92
CA MET A 130 2.19 9.44 -12.78
C MET A 130 1.09 9.58 -11.72
N TRP A 131 0.71 10.82 -11.38
CA TRP A 131 -0.42 11.06 -10.49
C TRP A 131 -1.75 10.55 -11.09
N GLY A 132 -2.16 11.05 -12.26
CA GLY A 132 -3.50 10.80 -12.80
C GLY A 132 -3.77 9.35 -13.20
N ILE A 133 -2.84 8.69 -13.91
CA ILE A 133 -3.02 7.29 -14.34
C ILE A 133 -2.94 6.34 -13.13
N GLY A 134 -2.10 6.67 -12.13
CA GLY A 134 -1.94 5.89 -10.92
C GLY A 134 -3.22 5.76 -10.08
N GLU A 135 -4.17 6.69 -10.23
CA GLU A 135 -5.43 6.66 -9.50
C GLU A 135 -6.35 5.51 -9.93
N ILE A 136 -6.35 5.14 -11.22
CA ILE A 136 -7.27 4.10 -11.73
C ILE A 136 -7.01 2.73 -11.08
N PRO A 137 -5.77 2.18 -11.08
CA PRO A 137 -5.49 0.93 -10.38
C PRO A 137 -5.76 1.02 -8.88
N THR A 138 -5.45 2.16 -8.26
CA THR A 138 -5.65 2.37 -6.82
C THR A 138 -7.13 2.34 -6.46
N MET A 139 -8.00 2.99 -7.23
CA MET A 139 -9.45 2.96 -7.04
C MET A 139 -10.00 1.53 -7.16
N ILE A 140 -9.53 0.77 -8.15
CA ILE A 140 -9.91 -0.64 -8.32
C ILE A 140 -9.56 -1.45 -7.06
N VAL A 141 -8.36 -1.25 -6.53
CA VAL A 141 -7.89 -1.93 -5.31
C VAL A 141 -8.69 -1.50 -4.08
N ALA A 142 -8.98 -0.21 -3.92
CA ALA A 142 -9.80 0.30 -2.82
C ALA A 142 -11.19 -0.34 -2.80
N ILE A 143 -11.84 -0.39 -3.97
CA ILE A 143 -13.15 -1.04 -4.16
C ILE A 143 -13.05 -2.53 -3.81
N ALA A 144 -12.02 -3.22 -4.32
CA ALA A 144 -11.80 -4.64 -4.05
C ALA A 144 -11.61 -4.92 -2.54
N VAL A 145 -10.77 -4.13 -1.85
CA VAL A 145 -10.56 -4.26 -0.40
C VAL A 145 -11.86 -4.00 0.37
N GLY A 146 -12.61 -2.95 0.01
CA GLY A 146 -13.90 -2.64 0.64
C GLY A 146 -14.93 -3.75 0.46
N PHE A 147 -15.01 -4.34 -0.74
CA PHE A 147 -15.88 -5.47 -0.99
C PHE A 147 -15.46 -6.71 -0.19
N GLN A 148 -14.16 -7.04 -0.18
CA GLN A 148 -13.62 -8.15 0.61
C GLN A 148 -13.89 -7.97 2.10
N TRP A 149 -13.77 -6.75 2.61
CA TRP A 149 -14.07 -6.41 3.99
C TRP A 149 -15.55 -6.64 4.32
N SER A 150 -16.46 -6.07 3.51
CA SER A 150 -17.91 -6.24 3.70
C SER A 150 -18.33 -7.72 3.70
N MET A 151 -17.74 -8.54 2.83
CA MET A 151 -18.02 -9.98 2.80
C MET A 151 -17.49 -10.71 4.03
N ALA A 152 -16.30 -10.33 4.53
CA ALA A 152 -15.73 -10.92 5.73
C ALA A 152 -16.55 -10.61 6.97
N ASP A 153 -17.00 -9.36 7.14
CA ASP A 153 -17.79 -8.92 8.27
C ASP A 153 -19.16 -9.61 8.31
N LYS A 154 -19.84 -9.73 7.17
CA LYS A 154 -21.10 -10.50 7.07
C LYS A 154 -20.93 -11.95 7.49
N LYS A 155 -19.81 -12.58 7.10
CA LYS A 155 -19.51 -13.96 7.45
C LYS A 155 -19.20 -14.12 8.94
N LEU A 156 -18.52 -13.14 9.54
CA LEU A 156 -18.23 -13.10 10.97
C LEU A 156 -19.51 -12.90 11.79
N ALA A 157 -20.32 -11.90 11.44
CA ALA A 157 -21.61 -11.65 12.10
C ALA A 157 -22.50 -12.90 12.09
N ALA A 158 -22.69 -13.52 10.93
CA ALA A 158 -23.48 -14.75 10.84
C ALA A 158 -22.89 -15.95 11.62
N ARG A 159 -21.58 -15.96 11.93
CA ARG A 159 -20.97 -16.98 12.80
C ARG A 159 -21.26 -16.70 14.27
N ILE A 160 -21.17 -15.44 14.68
CA ILE A 160 -21.47 -14.98 16.03
C ILE A 160 -22.95 -15.23 16.33
N ASP A 161 -23.87 -14.82 15.44
CA ASP A 161 -25.32 -15.05 15.59
C ASP A 161 -25.63 -16.56 15.78
N ARG A 162 -25.04 -17.43 14.95
CA ARG A 162 -25.23 -18.89 15.08
C ARG A 162 -24.62 -19.49 16.34
N GLN A 163 -23.64 -18.83 16.94
CA GLN A 163 -23.04 -19.28 18.20
C GLN A 163 -23.94 -18.86 19.37
N ALA A 164 -24.40 -17.61 19.36
CA ALA A 164 -25.37 -17.06 20.30
C ALA A 164 -26.67 -17.89 20.34
N ASP A 165 -27.22 -18.26 19.17
CA ASP A 165 -28.40 -19.14 19.07
C ASP A 165 -28.18 -20.53 19.72
N ARG A 166 -26.94 -21.00 19.81
CA ARG A 166 -26.59 -22.34 20.34
C ARG A 166 -26.32 -22.32 21.83
N ASP A 167 -25.67 -21.27 22.33
CA ASP A 167 -25.26 -21.15 23.73
C ASP A 167 -26.20 -20.27 24.57
N GLY A 168 -27.23 -19.69 23.94
CA GLY A 168 -28.25 -18.89 24.61
C GLY A 168 -27.72 -17.53 25.06
N ASP A 169 -26.94 -16.88 24.20
CA ASP A 169 -26.28 -15.60 24.48
C ASP A 169 -25.31 -15.68 25.68
N ALA A 170 -24.64 -16.82 25.87
CA ALA A 170 -23.80 -17.05 27.05
C ALA A 170 -22.68 -16.01 27.20
N GLU A 171 -22.06 -15.60 26.09
CA GLU A 171 -21.02 -14.56 26.07
C GLU A 171 -21.58 -13.19 26.50
N LEU A 172 -22.78 -12.84 26.03
CA LEU A 172 -23.45 -11.58 26.34
C LEU A 172 -23.87 -11.53 27.81
N ASN A 173 -24.38 -12.65 28.34
CA ASN A 173 -24.72 -12.81 29.75
C ASN A 173 -23.49 -12.69 30.66
N ALA A 174 -22.39 -13.38 30.33
CA ALA A 174 -21.14 -13.28 31.08
C ALA A 174 -20.58 -11.85 31.08
N TYR A 175 -20.74 -11.11 29.98
CA TYR A 175 -20.33 -9.72 29.87
C TYR A 175 -21.18 -8.79 30.77
N ASN A 176 -22.50 -9.01 30.80
CA ASN A 176 -23.41 -8.29 31.70
C ASN A 176 -23.06 -8.54 33.19
N GLU A 177 -22.83 -9.80 33.58
CA GLU A 177 -22.41 -10.17 34.95
C GLU A 177 -21.07 -9.56 35.36
N MET A 178 -20.15 -9.31 34.41
CA MET A 178 -18.89 -8.61 34.67
C MET A 178 -19.13 -7.12 34.97
N PHE A 179 -19.98 -6.46 34.18
CA PHE A 179 -20.31 -5.04 34.42
C PHE A 179 -21.05 -4.82 35.72
N GLU A 180 -21.99 -5.69 36.08
CA GLU A 180 -22.66 -5.64 37.38
C GLU A 180 -21.64 -5.72 38.53
N ARG A 181 -20.67 -6.64 38.43
CA ARG A 181 -19.59 -6.74 39.42
C ARG A 181 -18.74 -5.46 39.52
N LEU A 182 -18.37 -4.85 38.39
CA LEU A 182 -17.62 -3.59 38.38
C LEU A 182 -18.42 -2.45 39.02
N HIS A 183 -19.72 -2.34 38.71
CA HIS A 183 -20.60 -1.34 39.32
C HIS A 183 -20.77 -1.56 40.83
N GLU A 184 -20.85 -2.81 41.29
CA GLU A 184 -20.90 -3.14 42.73
C GLU A 184 -19.57 -2.87 43.46
N GLU A 185 -18.43 -3.02 42.79
CA GLU A 185 -17.12 -2.67 43.34
C GLU A 185 -16.94 -1.16 43.46
N ASP A 186 -17.28 -0.37 42.43
CA ASP A 186 -17.25 1.09 42.48
C ASP A 186 -18.18 1.64 43.58
N ALA A 187 -19.41 1.12 43.68
CA ALA A 187 -20.37 1.54 44.71
C ALA A 187 -19.92 1.23 46.14
N ARG A 188 -19.09 0.19 46.33
CA ARG A 188 -18.47 -0.13 47.64
C ARG A 188 -17.22 0.70 47.93
N HIS A 189 -16.59 1.28 46.91
CA HIS A 189 -15.43 2.14 47.07
C HIS A 189 -15.82 3.59 47.38
N ASP A 190 -17.00 4.01 46.91
CA ASP A 190 -17.58 5.35 47.13
C ASP A 190 -18.41 5.49 48.42
N SER A 191 -18.58 4.41 49.19
CA SER A 191 -19.32 4.36 50.48
C SER A 191 -18.40 4.31 51.70
#